data_AF-L7ER63-F1
#
_entry.id   AF-L7ER63-F1
#
_cell.length_a   1.000
_cell.length_b   1.000
_cell.length_c   1.000
_cell.angle_alpha   90.00
_cell.angle_beta   90.00
_cell.angle_gamma   90.00
#
_symmetry.space_group_name_H-M   'P 1'
#
loop_
_entity.id
_entity.type
_entity.pdbx_description
1 polymer ?
#
loop_
_entity_poly.entity_id
_entity_poly.type
_entity_poly.pdbx_seq_one_letter_code
_entity_poly.pdbx_strand_id
1 'polypeptide(L)'
;MAYEFPPLTPGDAATVAARVAAVLEDAWQRLAAEQSAVIDAIGDNSRSRMVTDRLAQFQAAITDFQRRVDTEAKAFVARQLPHLYEEGARAAARTVGGQFSWTLIHREALQSLASDSYADFLRRSEEEQRMAAQFYRAVREAARREVPLLAAGNTTALQAAKGLADRLAVEHQLRTVIYRNGAHVPVRAWAESATLAKSAVAYNAGTLNRARESGVQWMEVFDGADCGWTSHKDTDKANGTLRTVEEAGAWPISHPRCRRAFGARPDVGATAGPVHRP
;
A
#
# COMPACT_ATOMS: atom_id res chain seq x y z
N MET A 1 15.70 -6.51 21.03
CA MET A 1 14.88 -7.63 20.50
C MET A 1 13.96 -7.06 19.44
N ALA A 2 14.05 -7.51 18.19
CA ALA A 2 13.08 -7.12 17.18
C ALA A 2 11.76 -7.84 17.51
N TYR A 3 10.71 -7.09 17.85
CA TYR A 3 9.37 -7.65 17.96
C TYR A 3 9.00 -8.19 16.57
N GLU A 4 8.91 -9.51 16.46
CA GLU A 4 8.46 -10.18 15.25
C GLU A 4 6.93 -10.15 15.29
N PHE A 5 6.31 -9.53 14.28
CA PHE A 5 4.86 -9.42 14.24
C PHE A 5 4.26 -10.82 14.16
N PRO A 6 3.25 -11.16 14.99
CA PRO A 6 2.57 -12.45 14.89
C PRO A 6 1.91 -12.58 13.50
N PRO A 7 1.65 -13.80 13.00
CA PRO A 7 1.00 -13.99 11.70
C PRO A 7 -0.29 -13.16 11.57
N LEU A 8 -0.52 -12.57 10.39
CA LEU A 8 -1.71 -11.73 10.15
C LEU A 8 -2.99 -12.53 10.39
N THR A 9 -3.79 -12.12 11.38
CA THR A 9 -5.13 -12.68 11.61
C THR A 9 -6.13 -11.92 10.77
N PRO A 10 -6.91 -12.58 9.89
CA PRO A 10 -7.93 -11.89 9.12
C PRO A 10 -9.08 -11.41 10.02
N GLY A 11 -9.73 -10.32 9.62
CA GLY A 11 -10.84 -9.73 10.38
C GLY A 11 -11.19 -8.33 9.90
N ASP A 12 -11.55 -7.45 10.83
CA ASP A 12 -11.91 -6.06 10.54
C ASP A 12 -10.84 -5.34 9.70
N ALA A 13 -11.29 -4.73 8.59
CA ALA A 13 -10.39 -4.11 7.61
C ALA A 13 -9.59 -2.94 8.18
N ALA A 14 -10.15 -2.15 9.09
CA ALA A 14 -9.44 -1.03 9.71
C ALA A 14 -8.34 -1.53 10.65
N THR A 15 -8.62 -2.57 11.41
CA THR A 15 -7.66 -3.22 12.31
C THR A 15 -6.50 -3.85 11.53
N VAL A 16 -6.80 -4.58 10.45
CA VAL A 16 -5.78 -5.17 9.59
C VAL A 16 -4.97 -4.09 8.86
N ALA A 17 -5.60 -3.03 8.37
CA ALA A 17 -4.91 -1.90 7.76
C ALA A 17 -3.94 -1.20 8.72
N ALA A 18 -4.36 -0.96 9.97
CA ALA A 18 -3.49 -0.40 10.99
C ALA A 18 -2.30 -1.31 11.29
N ARG A 19 -2.51 -2.63 11.34
CA ARG A 19 -1.42 -3.62 11.51
C ARG A 19 -0.44 -3.58 10.34
N VAL A 20 -0.93 -3.73 9.10
CA VAL A 20 -0.08 -3.71 7.89
C VAL A 20 0.73 -2.42 7.86
N ALA A 21 0.09 -1.28 8.12
CA ALA A 21 0.76 0.00 8.15
C ALA A 21 1.83 0.11 9.24
N ALA A 22 1.59 -0.42 10.44
CA ALA A 22 2.58 -0.45 11.50
C ALA A 22 3.80 -1.32 11.14
N VAL A 23 3.59 -2.48 10.48
CA VAL A 23 4.70 -3.33 10.01
C VAL A 23 5.55 -2.61 8.96
N LEU A 24 4.90 -1.99 7.98
CA LEU A 24 5.57 -1.27 6.90
C LEU A 24 6.28 -0.02 7.43
N GLU A 25 5.65 0.74 8.33
CA GLU A 25 6.23 1.89 8.99
C GLU A 25 7.49 1.50 9.80
N ASP A 26 7.44 0.44 10.62
CA ASP A 26 8.61 -0.07 11.37
C ASP A 26 9.76 -0.47 10.42
N ALA A 27 9.45 -1.16 9.32
CA ALA A 27 10.46 -1.55 8.34
C ALA A 27 11.14 -0.33 7.68
N TRP A 28 10.36 0.68 7.29
CA TRP A 28 10.88 1.94 6.71
C TRP A 28 11.71 2.72 7.72
N GLN A 29 11.24 2.84 8.97
CA GLN A 29 11.96 3.57 10.02
C GLN A 29 13.31 2.93 10.32
N ARG A 30 13.40 1.60 10.35
CA ARG A 30 14.67 0.88 10.50
C ARG A 30 15.64 1.18 9.36
N LEU A 31 15.15 1.11 8.12
CA LEU A 31 15.98 1.41 6.94
C LEU A 31 16.49 2.86 6.96
N ALA A 32 15.62 3.82 7.29
CA ALA A 32 15.98 5.23 7.40
C ALA A 32 16.93 5.52 8.58
N ALA A 33 16.82 4.79 9.69
CA ALA A 33 17.73 4.90 10.83
C ALA A 33 19.15 4.42 10.45
N GLU A 34 19.26 3.30 9.74
CA GLU A 34 20.57 2.81 9.27
C GLU A 34 21.19 3.74 8.22
N GLN A 35 20.38 4.34 7.34
CA GLN A 35 20.85 5.40 6.45
C GLN A 35 21.41 6.59 7.24
N SER A 36 20.68 7.06 8.25
CA SER A 36 21.09 8.19 9.08
C SER A 36 22.41 7.88 9.81
N ALA A 37 22.56 6.67 10.34
CA ALA A 37 23.79 6.21 10.98
C ALA A 37 25.01 6.19 10.03
N VAL A 38 24.81 5.90 8.74
CA VAL A 38 25.88 6.00 7.73
C VAL A 38 26.25 7.47 7.50
N ILE A 39 25.25 8.35 7.35
CA ILE A 39 25.47 9.79 7.13
C ILE A 39 26.21 10.41 8.32
N ASP A 40 25.79 10.12 9.55
CA ASP A 40 26.42 10.63 10.77
C ASP A 40 27.87 10.15 10.87
N ALA A 41 28.13 8.85 10.62
CA ALA A 41 29.48 8.30 10.65
C ALA A 41 30.42 8.99 9.64
N ILE A 42 29.91 9.36 8.46
CA ILE A 42 30.64 10.14 7.46
C ILE A 42 30.87 11.56 7.99
N GLY A 43 29.81 12.26 8.43
CA GLY A 43 29.89 13.66 8.88
C GLY A 43 30.82 13.87 10.08
N ASP A 44 30.90 12.88 10.98
CA ASP A 44 31.81 12.87 12.13
C ASP A 44 33.26 12.56 11.74
N ASN A 45 33.55 12.31 10.47
CA ASN A 45 34.84 11.83 9.98
C ASN A 45 35.32 10.59 10.78
N SER A 46 34.40 9.66 11.03
CA SER A 46 34.68 8.45 11.78
C SER A 46 35.73 7.59 11.08
N ARG A 47 36.36 6.69 11.83
CA ARG A 47 37.35 5.75 11.29
C ARG A 47 36.73 4.95 10.13
N SER A 48 37.48 4.71 9.06
CA SER A 48 37.00 4.02 7.85
C SER A 48 36.37 2.66 8.12
N ARG A 49 36.87 1.93 9.13
CA ARG A 49 36.26 0.67 9.60
C ARG A 49 34.83 0.87 10.10
N MET A 50 34.57 1.91 10.89
CA MET A 50 33.22 2.20 11.40
C MET A 50 32.26 2.54 10.25
N VAL A 51 32.69 3.34 9.29
CA VAL A 51 31.87 3.67 8.10
C VAL A 51 31.57 2.40 7.28
N THR A 52 32.56 1.52 7.13
CA THR A 52 32.39 0.23 6.43
C THR A 52 31.41 -0.69 7.16
N ASP A 53 31.51 -0.78 8.48
CA ASP A 53 30.59 -1.56 9.32
C ASP A 53 29.15 -1.01 9.23
N ARG A 54 28.97 0.32 9.24
CA ARG A 54 27.66 0.96 9.04
C ARG A 54 27.08 0.70 7.64
N LEU A 55 27.91 0.75 6.60
CA LEU A 55 27.47 0.41 5.24
C LEU A 55 27.02 -1.05 5.10
N ALA A 56 27.68 -1.97 5.79
CA ALA A 56 27.27 -3.37 5.82
C ALA A 56 25.92 -3.54 6.56
N GLN A 57 25.73 -2.83 7.67
CA GLN A 57 24.44 -2.80 8.40
C GLN A 57 23.32 -2.23 7.54
N PHE A 58 23.55 -1.12 6.83
CA PHE A 58 22.59 -0.55 5.91
C PHE A 58 22.22 -1.50 4.77
N GLN A 59 23.20 -2.20 4.18
CA GLN A 59 22.94 -3.21 3.16
C GLN A 59 22.08 -4.36 3.69
N ALA A 60 22.34 -4.84 4.92
CA ALA A 60 21.52 -5.85 5.57
C ALA A 60 20.10 -5.34 5.84
N ALA A 61 19.95 -4.07 6.22
CA ALA A 61 18.65 -3.43 6.42
C ALA A 61 17.82 -3.32 5.14
N ILE A 62 18.45 -3.09 3.98
CA ILE A 62 17.76 -3.15 2.68
C ILE A 62 17.14 -4.53 2.48
N THR A 63 17.90 -5.61 2.69
CA THR A 63 17.40 -6.99 2.54
C THR A 63 16.31 -7.33 3.55
N ASP A 64 16.50 -6.93 4.82
CA ASP A 64 15.49 -7.14 5.86
C ASP A 64 14.17 -6.43 5.53
N PHE A 65 14.26 -5.20 5.03
CA PHE A 65 13.13 -4.42 4.54
C PHE A 65 12.34 -5.19 3.47
N GLN A 66 12.99 -5.68 2.40
CA GLN A 66 12.28 -6.40 1.32
C GLN A 66 11.54 -7.62 1.87
N ARG A 67 12.20 -8.39 2.74
CA ARG A 67 11.64 -9.60 3.34
C ARG A 67 10.40 -9.30 4.19
N ARG A 68 10.41 -8.21 4.96
CA ARG A 68 9.28 -7.79 5.79
C ARG A 68 8.07 -7.37 4.95
N VAL A 69 8.30 -6.54 3.94
CA VAL A 69 7.23 -6.12 3.02
C VAL A 69 6.64 -7.33 2.29
N ASP A 70 7.48 -8.21 1.74
CA ASP A 70 7.07 -9.41 1.03
C ASP A 70 6.23 -10.35 1.91
N THR A 71 6.69 -10.61 3.13
CA THR A 71 5.99 -11.47 4.10
C THR A 71 4.61 -10.91 4.44
N GLU A 72 4.54 -9.61 4.71
CA GLU A 72 3.29 -8.93 5.09
C GLU A 72 2.31 -8.85 3.91
N ALA A 73 2.79 -8.53 2.71
CA ALA A 73 1.99 -8.51 1.49
C ALA A 73 1.43 -9.90 1.17
N LYS A 74 2.25 -10.97 1.26
CA LYS A 74 1.80 -12.36 1.10
C LYS A 74 0.74 -12.74 2.11
N ALA A 75 0.95 -12.40 3.39
CA ALA A 75 -0.02 -12.69 4.44
C ALA A 75 -1.36 -11.98 4.21
N PHE A 76 -1.33 -10.71 3.78
CA PHE A 76 -2.53 -9.95 3.43
C PHE A 76 -3.30 -10.61 2.27
N VAL A 77 -2.63 -10.92 1.16
CA VAL A 77 -3.32 -11.49 -0.02
C VAL A 77 -3.77 -12.94 0.18
N ALA A 78 -3.06 -13.72 1.01
CA ALA A 78 -3.40 -15.12 1.25
C ALA A 78 -4.47 -15.31 2.34
N ARG A 79 -4.65 -14.33 3.25
CA ARG A 79 -5.54 -14.49 4.42
C ARG A 79 -6.66 -13.44 4.45
N GLN A 80 -6.32 -12.16 4.32
CA GLN A 80 -7.30 -11.08 4.47
C GLN A 80 -8.17 -10.90 3.23
N LEU A 81 -7.59 -10.92 2.02
CA LEU A 81 -8.40 -10.76 0.80
C LEU A 81 -9.47 -11.85 0.63
N PRO A 82 -9.16 -13.16 0.79
CA PRO A 82 -10.18 -14.20 0.70
C PRO A 82 -11.28 -14.03 1.75
N HIS A 83 -10.89 -13.63 2.98
CA HIS A 83 -11.83 -13.39 4.07
C HIS A 83 -12.85 -12.30 3.71
N LEU A 84 -12.39 -11.11 3.32
CA LEU A 84 -13.26 -9.99 2.96
C LEU A 84 -14.11 -10.28 1.72
N TYR A 85 -13.52 -10.95 0.73
CA TYR A 85 -14.25 -11.38 -0.47
C TYR A 85 -15.42 -12.30 -0.07
N GLU A 86 -15.17 -13.30 0.76
CA GLU A 86 -16.19 -14.20 1.25
C GLU A 86 -17.24 -13.49 2.11
N GLU A 87 -16.85 -12.53 2.94
CA GLU A 87 -17.80 -11.72 3.72
C GLU A 87 -18.78 -10.97 2.82
N GLY A 88 -18.29 -10.31 1.77
CA GLY A 88 -19.14 -9.63 0.79
C GLY A 88 -20.04 -10.59 0.02
N ALA A 89 -19.49 -11.72 -0.42
CA ALA A 89 -20.28 -12.74 -1.11
C ALA A 89 -21.37 -13.35 -0.22
N ARG A 90 -21.08 -13.61 1.06
CA ARG A 90 -22.06 -14.05 2.06
C ARG A 90 -23.12 -12.99 2.33
N ALA A 91 -22.74 -11.71 2.36
CA ALA A 91 -23.69 -10.61 2.52
C ALA A 91 -24.69 -10.57 1.35
N ALA A 92 -24.21 -10.65 0.11
CA ALA A 92 -25.08 -10.75 -1.06
C ALA A 92 -25.94 -12.01 -1.05
N ALA A 93 -25.38 -13.18 -0.69
CA ALA A 93 -26.10 -14.46 -0.63
C ALA A 93 -27.31 -14.41 0.31
N ARG A 94 -27.18 -13.73 1.45
CA ARG A 94 -28.31 -13.52 2.39
C ARG A 94 -29.44 -12.71 1.75
N THR A 95 -29.12 -11.70 0.95
CA THR A 95 -30.12 -10.84 0.30
C THR A 95 -30.83 -11.53 -0.86
N VAL A 96 -30.11 -12.32 -1.66
CA VAL A 96 -30.70 -13.03 -2.81
C VAL A 96 -31.42 -14.33 -2.44
N GLY A 97 -31.31 -14.78 -1.18
CA GLY A 97 -31.82 -16.06 -0.72
C GLY A 97 -30.89 -17.22 -1.12
N GLY A 98 -29.98 -17.61 -0.22
CA GLY A 98 -29.09 -18.74 -0.42
C GLY A 98 -27.89 -18.74 0.51
N GLN A 99 -26.94 -19.62 0.19
CA GLN A 99 -25.64 -19.70 0.87
C GLN A 99 -24.53 -19.45 -0.14
N PHE A 100 -23.44 -18.84 0.33
CA PHE A 100 -22.24 -18.69 -0.47
C PHE A 100 -21.48 -20.02 -0.55
N SER A 101 -21.01 -20.36 -1.75
CA SER A 101 -20.07 -21.43 -1.99
C SER A 101 -19.04 -20.99 -3.03
N TRP A 102 -17.81 -21.51 -2.90
CA TRP A 102 -16.72 -21.15 -3.79
C TRP A 102 -16.88 -21.81 -5.17
N THR A 103 -17.30 -21.03 -6.16
CA THR A 103 -17.35 -21.38 -7.59
C THR A 103 -16.03 -21.04 -8.30
N LEU A 104 -15.91 -21.42 -9.57
CA LEU A 104 -14.76 -21.06 -10.40
C LEU A 104 -14.64 -19.54 -10.58
N ILE A 105 -15.76 -18.84 -10.82
CA ILE A 105 -15.82 -17.38 -11.00
C ILE A 105 -15.24 -16.67 -9.77
N HIS A 106 -15.56 -17.15 -8.56
CA HIS A 106 -15.04 -16.58 -7.33
C HIS A 106 -13.53 -16.79 -7.17
N ARG A 107 -13.02 -17.98 -7.52
CA ARG A 107 -11.58 -18.30 -7.43
C ARG A 107 -10.76 -17.48 -8.41
N GLU A 108 -11.22 -17.35 -9.64
CA GLU A 108 -10.55 -16.55 -10.69
C GLU A 108 -10.51 -15.07 -10.32
N ALA A 109 -11.64 -14.52 -9.86
CA ALA A 109 -11.70 -13.13 -9.40
C ALA A 109 -10.76 -12.88 -8.22
N LEU A 110 -10.74 -13.77 -7.23
CA LEU A 110 -9.86 -13.64 -6.07
C LEU A 110 -8.38 -13.76 -6.47
N GLN A 111 -8.04 -14.66 -7.41
CA GLN A 111 -6.67 -14.79 -7.91
C GLN A 111 -6.20 -13.50 -8.62
N SER A 112 -7.06 -12.90 -9.44
CA SER A 112 -6.78 -11.61 -10.09
C SER A 112 -6.56 -10.50 -9.06
N LEU A 113 -7.46 -10.38 -8.07
CA LEU A 113 -7.36 -9.40 -6.99
C LEU A 113 -6.11 -9.59 -6.13
N ALA A 114 -5.76 -10.82 -5.80
CA ALA A 114 -4.56 -11.15 -5.03
C ALA A 114 -3.29 -10.75 -5.81
N SER A 115 -3.25 -11.04 -7.11
CA SER A 115 -2.12 -10.71 -7.98
C SER A 115 -1.93 -9.19 -8.12
N ASP A 116 -3.01 -8.44 -8.36
CA ASP A 116 -2.95 -6.97 -8.44
C ASP A 116 -2.59 -6.33 -7.09
N SER A 117 -3.18 -6.80 -5.99
CA SER A 117 -2.90 -6.29 -4.64
C SER A 117 -1.44 -6.53 -4.25
N TYR A 118 -0.93 -7.73 -4.50
CA TYR A 118 0.47 -8.07 -4.24
C TYR A 118 1.43 -7.20 -5.06
N ALA A 119 1.16 -7.06 -6.36
CA ALA A 119 1.97 -6.21 -7.23
C ALA A 119 1.98 -4.74 -6.78
N ASP A 120 0.87 -4.22 -6.27
CA ASP A 120 0.80 -2.84 -5.79
C ASP A 120 1.65 -2.58 -4.55
N PHE A 121 1.62 -3.49 -3.57
CA PHE A 121 2.52 -3.42 -2.42
C PHE A 121 3.99 -3.54 -2.83
N LEU A 122 4.30 -4.47 -3.74
CA LEU A 122 5.68 -4.68 -4.19
C LEU A 122 6.25 -3.47 -4.94
N ARG A 123 5.53 -2.92 -5.93
CA ARG A 123 6.02 -1.78 -6.73
C ARG A 123 6.52 -0.62 -5.86
N ARG A 124 5.79 -0.32 -4.78
CA ARG A 124 6.17 0.77 -3.86
C ARG A 124 7.39 0.43 -3.00
N SER A 125 7.49 -0.82 -2.56
CA SER A 125 8.69 -1.28 -1.86
C SER A 125 9.93 -1.35 -2.76
N GLU A 126 9.76 -1.68 -4.04
CA GLU A 126 10.84 -1.72 -5.03
C GLU A 126 11.37 -0.32 -5.34
N GLU A 127 10.49 0.68 -5.43
CA GLU A 127 10.87 2.09 -5.58
C GLU A 127 11.79 2.55 -4.43
N GLU A 128 11.43 2.21 -3.19
CA GLU A 128 12.22 2.50 -2.00
C GLU A 128 13.57 1.78 -2.00
N GLN A 129 13.57 0.49 -2.30
CA GLN A 129 14.80 -0.31 -2.41
C GLN A 129 15.75 0.27 -3.44
N ARG A 130 15.21 0.73 -4.58
CA ARG A 130 15.98 1.38 -5.63
C ARG A 130 16.62 2.68 -5.12
N MET A 131 15.89 3.49 -4.33
CA MET A 131 16.43 4.71 -3.71
C MET A 131 17.51 4.38 -2.68
N ALA A 132 17.29 3.40 -1.80
CA ALA A 132 18.28 2.95 -0.83
C ALA A 132 19.56 2.38 -1.50
N ALA A 133 19.41 1.61 -2.58
CA ALA A 133 20.54 1.10 -3.36
C ALA A 133 21.29 2.21 -4.12
N GLN A 134 20.60 3.29 -4.53
CA GLN A 134 21.26 4.48 -5.09
C GLN A 134 22.12 5.18 -4.02
N PHE A 135 21.58 5.41 -2.82
CA PHE A 135 22.35 5.95 -1.71
C PHE A 135 23.60 5.11 -1.41
N TYR A 136 23.45 3.78 -1.29
CA TYR A 136 24.59 2.88 -1.06
C TYR A 136 25.68 3.05 -2.11
N ARG A 137 25.30 3.13 -3.40
CA ARG A 137 26.25 3.34 -4.50
C ARG A 137 26.91 4.71 -4.43
N ALA A 138 26.16 5.77 -4.14
CA ALA A 138 26.66 7.13 -4.01
C ALA A 138 27.72 7.22 -2.90
N VAL A 139 27.47 6.60 -1.73
CA VAL A 139 28.46 6.56 -0.63
C VAL A 139 29.75 5.85 -1.06
N ARG A 140 29.64 4.68 -1.72
CA ARG A 140 30.82 3.95 -2.19
C ARG A 140 31.60 4.69 -3.26
N GLU A 141 30.91 5.43 -4.12
CA GLU A 141 31.54 6.26 -5.15
C GLU A 141 32.25 7.47 -4.55
N ALA A 142 31.60 8.16 -3.61
CA ALA A 142 32.20 9.29 -2.89
C ALA A 142 33.46 8.85 -2.12
N ALA A 143 33.43 7.71 -1.44
CA ALA A 143 34.60 7.14 -0.77
C ALA A 143 35.79 6.89 -1.72
N ARG A 144 35.53 6.60 -3.00
CA ARG A 144 36.58 6.44 -4.03
C ARG A 144 37.08 7.77 -4.60
N ARG A 145 36.20 8.78 -4.70
CA ARG A 145 36.47 10.07 -5.38
C ARG A 145 36.98 11.17 -4.47
N GLU A 146 36.76 11.11 -3.17
CA GLU A 146 37.11 12.21 -2.25
C GLU A 146 38.53 12.13 -1.68
N VAL A 147 39.21 10.98 -1.75
CA VAL A 147 40.62 10.85 -1.36
C VAL A 147 41.55 11.82 -2.16
N PRO A 148 41.35 12.02 -3.48
CA PRO A 148 42.08 13.05 -4.24
C PRO A 148 41.69 14.51 -3.95
N LEU A 149 40.43 14.79 -3.57
CA LEU A 149 39.93 16.17 -3.38
C LEU A 149 40.48 16.82 -2.10
N LEU A 150 40.79 16.02 -1.08
CA LEU A 150 41.49 16.47 0.13
C LEU A 150 42.93 16.92 -0.14
N ALA A 151 43.54 16.46 -1.24
CA ALA A 151 44.89 16.82 -1.64
C ALA A 151 44.95 18.14 -2.45
N ALA A 152 43.81 18.70 -2.87
CA ALA A 152 43.74 19.75 -3.89
C ALA A 152 43.26 21.14 -3.40
N GLY A 153 42.99 21.36 -2.09
CA GLY A 153 42.47 22.67 -1.63
C GLY A 153 42.52 22.96 -0.12
N ASN A 154 42.12 24.19 0.25
CA ASN A 154 42.09 24.75 1.62
C ASN A 154 41.01 24.15 2.55
N THR A 155 40.53 22.94 2.29
CA THR A 155 39.41 22.32 3.02
C THR A 155 39.95 21.21 3.91
N THR A 156 39.60 21.23 5.19
CA THR A 156 39.97 20.13 6.11
C THR A 156 39.20 18.85 5.80
N ALA A 157 39.76 17.70 6.17
CA ALA A 157 39.09 16.40 6.04
C ALA A 157 37.69 16.38 6.67
N LEU A 158 37.53 17.01 7.85
CA LEU A 158 36.26 17.11 8.53
C LEU A 158 35.24 17.97 7.76
N GLN A 159 35.67 19.08 7.16
CA GLN A 159 34.77 19.94 6.35
C GLN A 159 34.31 19.23 5.08
N ALA A 160 35.20 18.51 4.40
CA ALA A 160 34.84 17.72 3.23
C ALA A 160 33.83 16.62 3.59
N ALA A 161 34.08 15.90 4.68
CA ALA A 161 33.20 14.83 5.15
C ALA A 161 31.79 15.34 5.53
N LYS A 162 31.70 16.50 6.20
CA LYS A 162 30.41 17.17 6.46
C LYS A 162 29.70 17.57 5.17
N GLY A 163 30.41 18.18 4.22
CA GLY A 163 29.83 18.56 2.94
C GLY A 163 29.34 17.37 2.10
N LEU A 164 29.99 16.20 2.22
CA LEU A 164 29.48 14.95 1.64
C LEU A 164 28.21 14.47 2.36
N ALA A 165 28.23 14.43 3.69
CA ALA A 165 27.08 14.00 4.50
C ALA A 165 25.84 14.85 4.21
N ASP A 166 26.00 16.18 4.14
CA ASP A 166 24.90 17.11 3.85
C ASP A 166 24.29 16.86 2.45
N ARG A 167 25.13 16.69 1.42
CA ARG A 167 24.64 16.36 0.06
C ARG A 167 23.88 15.04 0.04
N LEU A 168 24.44 14.00 0.66
CA LEU A 168 23.80 12.68 0.72
C LEU A 168 22.44 12.73 1.44
N ALA A 169 22.33 13.50 2.52
CA ALA A 169 21.09 13.68 3.27
C ALA A 169 19.99 14.37 2.44
N VAL A 170 20.37 15.35 1.62
CA VAL A 170 19.43 16.09 0.76
C VAL A 170 19.00 15.24 -0.45
N GLU A 171 19.94 14.58 -1.11
CA GLU A 171 19.71 13.88 -2.38
C GLU A 171 19.03 12.51 -2.22
N HIS A 172 19.09 11.88 -1.03
CA HIS A 172 18.66 10.50 -0.82
C HIS A 172 17.67 10.31 0.34
N GLN A 173 16.59 11.08 0.41
CA GLN A 173 15.62 10.97 1.52
C GLN A 173 14.75 9.70 1.42
N LEU A 174 14.67 8.92 2.50
CA LEU A 174 13.88 7.66 2.61
C LEU A 174 12.64 7.77 3.53
N ARG A 175 12.12 8.98 3.79
CA ARG A 175 11.10 9.21 4.85
C ARG A 175 9.65 9.19 4.37
N THR A 176 9.40 9.32 3.07
CA THR A 176 8.04 9.51 2.53
C THR A 176 7.85 8.76 1.22
N VAL A 177 6.64 8.27 0.98
CA VAL A 177 6.24 7.77 -0.34
C VAL A 177 5.93 8.98 -1.23
N ILE A 178 6.56 9.03 -2.40
CA ILE A 178 6.35 10.12 -3.37
C ILE A 178 5.34 9.66 -4.43
N TYR A 179 4.19 10.34 -4.49
CA TYR A 179 3.16 10.05 -5.49
C TYR A 179 3.54 10.62 -6.86
N ARG A 180 2.86 10.16 -7.92
CA ARG A 180 3.11 10.62 -9.30
C ARG A 180 2.95 12.14 -9.48
N ASN A 181 2.09 12.77 -8.68
CA ASN A 181 1.87 14.22 -8.66
C ASN A 181 2.89 15.00 -7.80
N GLY A 182 3.95 14.33 -7.31
CA GLY A 182 4.97 14.93 -6.45
C GLY A 182 4.57 15.07 -4.99
N ALA A 183 3.39 14.60 -4.57
CA ALA A 183 2.98 14.67 -3.17
C ALA A 183 3.80 13.69 -2.32
N HIS A 184 4.29 14.17 -1.18
CA HIS A 184 4.98 13.37 -0.18
C HIS A 184 3.99 12.87 0.87
N VAL A 185 3.86 11.56 0.98
CA VAL A 185 2.89 10.92 1.88
C VAL A 185 3.65 10.12 2.94
N PRO A 186 3.30 10.24 4.24
CA PRO A 186 3.85 9.38 5.28
C PRO A 186 3.60 7.91 4.95
N VAL A 187 4.61 7.05 5.15
CA VAL A 187 4.55 5.61 4.83
C VAL A 187 3.33 4.95 5.46
N ARG A 188 3.07 5.24 6.74
CA ARG A 188 1.90 4.74 7.44
C ARG A 188 0.59 5.12 6.75
N ALA A 189 0.43 6.39 6.40
CA ALA A 189 -0.79 6.89 5.77
C ALA A 189 -1.03 6.25 4.39
N TRP A 190 0.03 6.06 3.61
CA TRP A 190 -0.02 5.32 2.35
C TRP A 190 -0.42 3.86 2.58
N ALA A 191 0.27 3.15 3.47
CA ALA A 191 0.04 1.74 3.75
C ALA A 191 -1.39 1.47 4.23
N GLU A 192 -1.87 2.24 5.21
CA GLU A 192 -3.25 2.14 5.69
C GLU A 192 -4.25 2.34 4.54
N SER A 193 -4.00 3.34 3.70
CA SER A 193 -4.90 3.65 2.60
C SER A 193 -4.90 2.57 1.52
N ALA A 194 -3.73 2.04 1.16
CA ALA A 194 -3.61 0.96 0.19
C ALA A 194 -4.34 -0.29 0.69
N THR A 195 -4.11 -0.67 1.96
CA THR A 195 -4.79 -1.82 2.57
C THR A 195 -6.30 -1.65 2.59
N LEU A 196 -6.80 -0.49 3.04
CA LEU A 196 -8.25 -0.22 3.06
C LEU A 196 -8.88 -0.28 1.68
N ALA A 197 -8.20 0.29 0.67
CA ALA A 197 -8.69 0.28 -0.71
C ALA A 197 -8.81 -1.15 -1.24
N LYS A 198 -7.76 -1.97 -1.10
CA LYS A 198 -7.78 -3.38 -1.55
C LYS A 198 -8.80 -4.20 -0.78
N SER A 199 -8.97 -3.94 0.52
CA SER A 199 -10.00 -4.54 1.36
C SER A 199 -11.42 -4.26 0.87
N ALA A 200 -11.75 -2.98 0.58
CA ALA A 200 -13.06 -2.59 0.07
C ALA A 200 -13.34 -3.19 -1.31
N VAL A 201 -12.34 -3.18 -2.21
CA VAL A 201 -12.47 -3.81 -3.53
C VAL A 201 -12.74 -5.31 -3.42
N ALA A 202 -12.05 -6.02 -2.52
CA ALA A 202 -12.28 -7.45 -2.32
C ALA A 202 -13.70 -7.75 -1.83
N TYR A 203 -14.17 -7.02 -0.81
CA TYR A 203 -15.53 -7.14 -0.30
C TYR A 203 -16.57 -6.88 -1.41
N ASN A 204 -16.40 -5.80 -2.17
CA ASN A 204 -17.32 -5.45 -3.25
C ASN A 204 -17.28 -6.46 -4.39
N ALA A 205 -16.11 -6.98 -4.76
CA ALA A 205 -16.00 -8.02 -5.78
C ALA A 205 -16.74 -9.31 -5.40
N GLY A 206 -16.65 -9.74 -4.14
CA GLY A 206 -17.42 -10.88 -3.64
C GLY A 206 -18.92 -10.65 -3.70
N THR A 207 -19.35 -9.47 -3.25
CA THR A 207 -20.75 -9.02 -3.29
C THR A 207 -21.29 -9.04 -4.72
N LEU A 208 -20.59 -8.40 -5.66
CA LEU A 208 -21.01 -8.24 -7.04
C LEU A 208 -21.01 -9.55 -7.82
N ASN A 209 -19.99 -10.41 -7.63
CA ASN A 209 -19.96 -11.70 -8.31
C ASN A 209 -21.11 -12.60 -7.84
N ARG A 210 -21.41 -12.60 -6.53
CA ARG A 210 -22.54 -13.39 -6.03
C ARG A 210 -23.89 -12.86 -6.52
N ALA A 211 -24.04 -11.53 -6.59
CA ALA A 211 -25.23 -10.91 -7.17
C ALA A 211 -25.41 -11.32 -8.65
N ARG A 212 -24.33 -11.26 -9.44
CA ARG A 212 -24.33 -11.66 -10.86
C ARG A 212 -24.68 -13.13 -11.06
N GLU A 213 -24.10 -14.03 -10.26
CA GLU A 213 -24.44 -15.47 -10.29
C GLU A 213 -25.93 -15.74 -10.02
N SER A 214 -26.57 -14.85 -9.25
CA SER A 214 -27.98 -14.95 -8.88
C SER A 214 -28.91 -14.19 -9.84
N GLY A 215 -28.38 -13.68 -10.95
CA GLY A 215 -29.15 -12.93 -11.95
C GLY A 215 -29.58 -11.53 -11.53
N VAL A 216 -29.03 -10.98 -10.44
CA VAL A 216 -29.33 -9.62 -9.99
C VAL A 216 -28.68 -8.60 -10.93
N GLN A 217 -29.48 -7.66 -11.43
CA GLN A 217 -29.03 -6.60 -12.33
C GLN A 217 -28.72 -5.28 -11.62
N TRP A 218 -29.35 -5.02 -10.48
CA TRP A 218 -29.27 -3.73 -9.79
C TRP A 218 -28.67 -3.86 -8.40
N MET A 219 -27.84 -2.88 -8.06
CA MET A 219 -27.15 -2.74 -6.79
C MET A 219 -27.51 -1.39 -6.18
N GLU A 220 -27.91 -1.39 -4.91
CA GLU A 220 -27.97 -0.18 -4.10
C GLU A 220 -26.57 0.17 -3.59
N VAL A 221 -26.23 1.44 -3.67
CA VAL A 221 -24.91 1.95 -3.27
C VAL A 221 -24.97 2.56 -1.89
N PHE A 222 -24.17 2.03 -0.95
CA PHE A 222 -23.97 2.61 0.38
C PHE A 222 -22.59 3.25 0.43
N ASP A 223 -22.51 4.57 0.62
CA ASP A 223 -21.24 5.31 0.62
C ASP A 223 -21.35 6.55 1.54
N GLY A 224 -20.28 7.33 1.65
CA GLY A 224 -20.38 8.66 2.27
C GLY A 224 -21.29 9.59 1.47
N ALA A 225 -22.06 10.45 2.14
CA ALA A 225 -23.03 11.35 1.49
C ALA A 225 -22.40 12.23 0.38
N ASP A 226 -21.16 12.69 0.60
CA ASP A 226 -20.44 13.54 -0.35
C ASP A 226 -19.60 12.76 -1.38
N CYS A 227 -19.53 11.42 -1.27
CA CYS A 227 -18.70 10.61 -2.16
C CYS A 227 -19.29 10.55 -3.56
N GLY A 228 -18.50 10.98 -4.54
CA GLY A 228 -18.84 10.86 -5.94
C GLY A 228 -18.68 9.44 -6.49
N TRP A 229 -19.29 9.18 -7.65
CA TRP A 229 -19.35 7.86 -8.29
C TRP A 229 -17.98 7.37 -8.78
N THR A 230 -17.38 8.05 -9.75
CA THR A 230 -16.09 7.65 -10.35
C THR A 230 -14.88 8.18 -9.55
N SER A 231 -15.06 9.32 -8.87
CA SER A 231 -14.05 9.94 -8.02
C SER A 231 -14.72 10.66 -6.86
N HIS A 232 -13.98 10.95 -5.78
CA HIS A 232 -14.55 11.63 -4.61
C HIS A 232 -15.23 12.98 -4.96
N LYS A 233 -14.67 13.71 -5.93
CA LYS A 233 -15.16 15.05 -6.34
C LYS A 233 -16.19 15.01 -7.46
N ASP A 234 -16.64 13.82 -7.86
CA ASP A 234 -17.68 13.69 -8.89
C ASP A 234 -18.96 14.39 -8.43
N THR A 235 -19.61 15.07 -9.38
CA THR A 235 -20.93 15.68 -9.17
C THR A 235 -22.01 14.63 -9.14
N ASP A 236 -21.80 13.49 -9.80
CA ASP A 236 -22.65 12.31 -9.65
C ASP A 236 -22.39 11.65 -8.29
N LYS A 237 -23.33 11.79 -7.34
CA LYS A 237 -23.19 11.26 -5.98
C LYS A 237 -23.58 9.78 -5.93
N ALA A 238 -22.78 9.01 -5.19
CA ALA A 238 -22.91 7.57 -5.15
C ALA A 238 -23.98 7.10 -4.15
N ASN A 239 -23.98 7.65 -2.93
CA ASN A 239 -24.78 7.12 -1.83
C ASN A 239 -26.30 7.16 -2.11
N GLY A 240 -26.99 6.05 -1.82
CA GLY A 240 -28.43 5.90 -1.98
C GLY A 240 -28.92 5.72 -3.42
N THR A 241 -28.00 5.64 -4.39
CA THR A 241 -28.35 5.41 -5.79
C THR A 241 -28.47 3.92 -6.13
N LEU A 242 -29.21 3.62 -7.20
CA LEU A 242 -29.23 2.32 -7.84
C LEU A 242 -28.32 2.33 -9.06
N ARG A 243 -27.44 1.33 -9.17
CA ARG A 243 -26.48 1.16 -10.27
C ARG A 243 -26.58 -0.25 -10.80
N THR A 244 -26.26 -0.45 -12.07
CA THR A 244 -26.20 -1.81 -12.59
C THR A 244 -25.03 -2.57 -11.93
N VAL A 245 -25.12 -3.90 -11.89
CA VAL A 245 -24.03 -4.73 -11.37
C VAL A 245 -22.75 -4.56 -12.21
N GLU A 246 -22.87 -4.22 -13.49
CA GLU A 246 -21.76 -3.88 -14.39
C GLU A 246 -21.14 -2.52 -14.03
N GLU A 247 -21.95 -1.47 -13.83
CA GLU A 247 -21.45 -0.15 -13.42
C GLU A 247 -20.74 -0.22 -12.07
N ALA A 248 -21.33 -0.91 -11.10
CA ALA A 248 -20.74 -1.14 -9.80
C ALA A 248 -19.43 -1.93 -9.87
N GLY A 249 -19.33 -2.88 -10.80
CA GLY A 249 -18.08 -3.60 -11.10
C GLY A 249 -16.99 -2.73 -11.71
N ALA A 250 -17.36 -1.74 -12.52
CA ALA A 250 -16.42 -0.78 -13.09
C ALA A 250 -15.89 0.22 -12.05
N TRP A 251 -16.72 0.59 -11.08
CA TRP A 251 -16.38 1.60 -10.04
C TRP A 251 -16.61 1.07 -8.62
N PRO A 252 -15.86 0.03 -8.19
CA PRO A 252 -16.08 -0.61 -6.89
C PRO A 252 -15.73 0.30 -5.71
N ILE A 253 -14.89 1.31 -5.92
CA ILE A 253 -14.55 2.40 -4.99
C ILE A 253 -14.26 3.68 -5.79
N SER A 254 -14.33 4.85 -5.16
CA SER A 254 -14.01 6.14 -5.81
C SER A 254 -12.70 6.79 -5.33
N HIS A 255 -12.15 6.35 -4.20
CA HIS A 255 -10.88 6.85 -3.66
C HIS A 255 -10.25 5.86 -2.66
N PRO A 256 -8.96 6.03 -2.30
CA PRO A 256 -8.23 5.08 -1.44
C PRO A 256 -8.71 4.90 0.01
N ARG A 257 -9.73 5.65 0.47
CA ARG A 257 -10.37 5.49 1.79
C ARG A 257 -11.89 5.43 1.67
N CYS A 258 -12.37 5.04 0.51
CA CYS A 258 -13.79 4.91 0.21
C CYS A 258 -14.41 3.85 1.10
N ARG A 259 -15.64 4.12 1.58
CA ARG A 259 -16.42 3.19 2.42
C ARG A 259 -17.53 2.51 1.64
N ARG A 260 -17.49 2.63 0.30
CA ARG A 260 -18.51 2.09 -0.59
C ARG A 260 -18.73 0.61 -0.36
N ALA A 261 -20.00 0.26 -0.19
CA ALA A 261 -20.50 -1.09 -0.22
C ALA A 261 -21.70 -1.17 -1.16
N PHE A 262 -22.02 -2.37 -1.61
CA PHE A 262 -23.17 -2.61 -2.48
C PHE A 262 -24.17 -3.55 -1.81
N GLY A 263 -25.47 -3.29 -1.99
CA GLY A 263 -26.56 -4.20 -1.63
C GLY A 263 -27.25 -4.71 -2.89
N ALA A 264 -27.32 -6.04 -3.05
CA ALA A 264 -28.06 -6.64 -4.16
C ALA A 264 -29.55 -6.28 -4.07
N ARG A 265 -30.18 -5.93 -5.21
CA ARG A 265 -31.61 -5.61 -5.26
C ARG A 265 -32.43 -6.58 -6.12
N PRO A 266 -32.70 -7.79 -5.59
CA PRO A 266 -33.81 -8.69 -5.89
C PRO A 266 -34.93 -8.23 -6.78
N ASP A 267 -35.49 -7.17 -6.21
CA ASP A 267 -36.82 -6.65 -6.32
C ASP A 267 -36.92 -5.61 -7.43
N VAL A 268 -35.79 -5.08 -7.88
CA VAL A 268 -35.73 -4.11 -8.96
C VAL A 268 -35.62 -4.88 -10.28
N GLY A 269 -36.74 -4.99 -10.99
CA GLY A 269 -36.79 -5.60 -12.33
C GLY A 269 -36.06 -4.78 -13.41
N ALA A 270 -35.93 -5.35 -14.60
CA ALA A 270 -35.21 -4.78 -15.75
C ALA A 270 -35.80 -3.45 -16.30
N THR A 271 -36.89 -2.93 -15.74
CA THR A 271 -37.64 -1.77 -16.24
C THR A 271 -37.56 -0.51 -15.38
N ALA A 272 -36.82 -0.53 -14.26
CA ALA A 272 -36.66 0.66 -13.43
C ALA A 272 -35.44 1.49 -13.90
N GLY A 273 -35.69 2.64 -14.53
CA GLY A 273 -34.67 3.68 -14.71
C GLY A 273 -34.14 4.21 -13.36
N PRO A 274 -33.15 5.12 -13.35
CA PRO A 274 -32.53 5.60 -12.13
C PRO A 274 -33.57 6.27 -11.23
N VAL A 275 -33.92 5.61 -10.12
CA VAL A 275 -34.82 6.15 -9.09
C VAL A 275 -33.96 6.76 -7.99
N HIS A 276 -33.85 8.09 -7.97
CA HIS A 276 -33.44 8.79 -6.76
C HIS A 276 -34.55 8.63 -5.72
N ARG A 277 -34.29 7.91 -4.63
CA ARG A 277 -35.12 8.05 -3.43
C ARG A 277 -34.72 9.34 -2.70
N PRO A 278 -35.70 10.15 -2.26
CA PRO A 278 -35.46 11.38 -1.51
C PRO A 278 -34.81 11.11 -0.15
#